data_AF-A0A5D2X905-F1
#
_entry.id   AF-A0A5D2X905-F1
#
_cell.length_a   1.000
_cell.length_b   1.000
_cell.length_c   1.000
_cell.angle_alpha   90.00
_cell.angle_beta   90.00
_cell.angle_gamma   90.00
#
_symmetry.space_group_name_H-M   'P 1'
#
loop_
_entity.id
_entity.type
_entity.pdbx_description
1 polymer ?
#
loop_
_entity_poly.entity_id
_entity_poly.type
_entity_poly.pdbx_seq_one_letter_code
_entity_poly.pdbx_strand_id
1 'polypeptide(L)'
;MKPSETDEVIYSLEHKMLDRGVQVFSAFGKEAIDTALRADLVVLNTAVAGKWLDYVLKEDVHRVLPKVLWWIHEMRGHYFKLEYVKHLPSVAGAMIDSHVTAEYWKNRTQERLKIKMPETYVVHLGNSNELMQVAEDSVAKRVLREHVRESLGVRNDDLLFALINSVSRGKGQDLFLRSFYEALQLIKQKKMQVPPLHAVIVGSDMSAHTKLEMELRDYVTQKKIQDRVHFVNKTLTVAPYLAAVDVLVQNSQGRGECFGRITIEAMAFQLPVLTGNGCRGHNGNSSERHNRFIAPCWERRGDNSGETYSETSYACRAEAYNRKERVRKGERKISRTSHGRENW
;
A
#
# COMPACT_ATOMS: atom_id res chain seq x y z
N MET A 1 2.40 -36.69 -3.30
CA MET A 1 2.09 -35.39 -3.96
C MET A 1 3.09 -34.37 -3.45
N LYS A 2 3.55 -33.42 -4.28
CA LYS A 2 4.19 -32.22 -3.73
C LYS A 2 3.10 -31.38 -3.03
N PRO A 3 3.40 -30.72 -1.89
CA PRO A 3 2.50 -29.70 -1.33
C PRO A 3 2.23 -28.62 -2.39
N SER A 4 1.09 -27.92 -2.26
CA SER A 4 0.89 -26.70 -3.05
C SER A 4 1.78 -25.59 -2.48
N GLU A 5 2.16 -24.61 -3.31
CA GLU A 5 2.94 -23.45 -2.82
C GLU A 5 2.21 -22.66 -1.72
N THR A 6 0.87 -22.78 -1.66
CA THR A 6 0.05 -22.25 -0.57
C THR A 6 0.40 -22.92 0.76
N ASP A 7 0.62 -24.24 0.76
CA ASP A 7 0.97 -25.02 1.94
C ASP A 7 2.37 -24.67 2.44
N GLU A 8 3.33 -24.42 1.53
CA GLU A 8 4.69 -23.96 1.90
C GLU A 8 4.69 -22.57 2.54
N VAL A 9 3.87 -21.64 2.01
CA VAL A 9 3.73 -20.29 2.60
C VAL A 9 3.04 -20.35 3.96
N ILE A 10 1.97 -21.14 4.11
CA ILE A 10 1.30 -21.36 5.40
C ILE A 10 2.29 -21.96 6.40
N TYR A 11 2.94 -23.08 6.04
CA TYR A 11 3.93 -23.75 6.88
C TYR A 11 5.05 -22.79 7.35
N SER A 12 5.59 -21.95 6.45
CA SER A 12 6.60 -20.95 6.78
C SER A 12 6.11 -19.87 7.75
N LEU A 13 4.84 -19.45 7.62
CA LEU A 13 4.24 -18.45 8.51
C LEU A 13 3.92 -19.05 9.89
N GLU A 14 3.39 -20.28 9.94
CA GLU A 14 3.12 -20.98 11.19
C GLU A 14 4.40 -21.22 11.98
N HIS A 15 5.49 -21.65 11.33
CA HIS A 15 6.79 -21.81 12.00
C HIS A 15 7.31 -20.47 12.54
N LYS A 16 7.23 -19.38 11.76
CA LYS A 16 7.61 -18.03 12.25
C LYS A 16 6.76 -17.54 13.44
N MET A 17 5.51 -18.00 13.57
CA MET A 17 4.67 -17.71 14.72
C MET A 17 5.11 -18.53 15.94
N LEU A 18 5.32 -19.84 15.77
CA LEU A 18 5.79 -20.75 16.81
C LEU A 18 7.18 -20.36 17.35
N ASP A 19 8.12 -19.99 16.48
CA ASP A 19 9.46 -19.48 16.84
C ASP A 19 9.41 -18.20 17.68
N ARG A 20 8.33 -17.42 17.56
CA ARG A 20 8.05 -16.22 18.37
C ARG A 20 7.19 -16.50 19.61
N GLY A 21 6.97 -17.78 19.94
CA GLY A 21 6.14 -18.22 21.07
C GLY A 21 4.63 -18.06 20.85
N VAL A 22 4.19 -17.78 19.63
CA VAL A 22 2.76 -17.64 19.29
C VAL A 22 2.20 -18.99 18.91
N GLN A 23 1.28 -19.49 19.73
CA GLN A 23 0.59 -20.76 19.47
C GLN A 23 -0.33 -20.66 18.25
N VAL A 24 -0.33 -21.69 17.42
CA VAL A 24 -1.19 -21.82 16.24
C VAL A 24 -2.17 -22.97 16.45
N PHE A 25 -3.45 -22.71 16.24
CA PHE A 25 -4.53 -23.69 16.38
C PHE A 25 -5.38 -23.74 15.11
N SER A 26 -5.97 -24.90 14.82
CA SER A 26 -7.03 -24.99 13.81
C SER A 26 -8.18 -24.07 14.18
N ALA A 27 -8.60 -23.20 13.24
CA ALA A 27 -9.69 -22.25 13.46
C ALA A 27 -11.03 -22.94 13.82
N PHE A 28 -11.20 -24.23 13.51
CA PHE A 28 -12.39 -25.01 13.84
C PHE A 28 -12.18 -25.98 15.01
N GLY A 29 -10.98 -25.99 15.62
CA GLY A 29 -10.62 -26.85 16.75
C GLY A 29 -11.25 -26.39 18.06
N LYS A 30 -11.47 -27.34 18.97
CA LYS A 30 -12.04 -27.04 20.30
C LYS A 30 -11.13 -26.09 21.09
N GLU A 31 -9.82 -26.25 20.94
CA GLU A 31 -8.79 -25.44 21.58
C GLU A 31 -8.92 -23.96 21.22
N ALA A 32 -9.24 -23.64 19.95
CA ALA A 32 -9.47 -22.28 19.49
C ALA A 32 -10.76 -21.68 20.08
N ILE A 33 -11.84 -22.47 20.15
CA ILE A 33 -13.12 -22.08 20.77
C ILE A 33 -12.94 -21.81 22.27
N ASP A 34 -12.41 -22.79 23.00
CA ASP A 34 -12.16 -22.71 24.44
C ASP A 34 -11.23 -21.53 24.79
N THR A 35 -10.25 -21.25 23.93
CA THR A 35 -9.35 -20.09 24.09
C THR A 35 -10.08 -18.77 23.83
N ALA A 36 -10.85 -18.65 22.75
CA ALA A 36 -11.62 -17.44 22.45
C ALA A 36 -12.67 -17.10 23.52
N LEU A 37 -13.28 -18.12 24.15
CA LEU A 37 -14.24 -17.92 25.25
C LEU A 37 -13.57 -17.44 26.54
N ARG A 38 -12.39 -17.98 26.87
CA ARG A 38 -11.61 -17.61 28.06
C ARG A 38 -10.86 -16.30 27.90
N ALA A 39 -10.41 -15.94 26.71
CA ALA A 39 -9.60 -14.75 26.45
C ALA A 39 -10.26 -13.47 26.95
N ASP A 40 -9.46 -12.51 27.44
CA ASP A 40 -9.92 -11.17 27.83
C ASP A 40 -10.12 -10.25 26.60
N LEU A 41 -9.40 -10.54 25.52
CA LEU A 41 -9.42 -9.83 24.25
C LEU A 41 -9.34 -10.82 23.09
N VAL A 42 -10.17 -10.64 22.06
CA VAL A 42 -10.13 -11.40 20.80
C VAL A 42 -9.91 -10.43 19.64
N VAL A 43 -8.84 -10.62 18.86
CA VAL A 43 -8.56 -9.79 17.68
C VAL A 43 -8.99 -10.52 16.41
N LEU A 44 -9.95 -9.97 15.68
CA LEU A 44 -10.37 -10.50 14.38
C LEU A 44 -9.62 -9.74 13.27
N ASN A 45 -8.63 -10.37 12.66
CA ASN A 45 -7.67 -9.71 11.74
C ASN A 45 -8.10 -9.70 10.25
N THR A 46 -9.39 -9.82 9.97
CA THR A 46 -9.95 -9.80 8.60
C THR A 46 -11.47 -9.62 8.65
N ALA A 47 -12.05 -8.91 7.67
CA ALA A 47 -13.50 -8.89 7.46
C ALA A 47 -14.12 -10.28 7.24
N VAL A 48 -13.34 -11.28 6.80
CA VAL A 48 -13.82 -12.66 6.62
C VAL A 48 -14.19 -13.33 7.94
N ALA A 49 -13.57 -12.93 9.05
CA ALA A 49 -13.76 -13.53 10.37
C ALA A 49 -15.19 -13.36 10.92
N GLY A 50 -16.01 -12.47 10.35
CA GLY A 50 -17.44 -12.39 10.66
C GLY A 50 -18.19 -13.70 10.42
N LYS A 51 -17.78 -14.48 9.41
CA LYS A 51 -18.31 -15.83 9.16
C LYS A 51 -17.85 -16.85 10.17
N TRP A 52 -16.62 -16.71 10.65
CA TRP A 52 -16.03 -17.59 11.64
C TRP A 52 -16.80 -17.48 12.97
N LEU A 53 -17.13 -16.26 13.40
CA LEU A 53 -17.97 -16.01 14.59
C LEU A 53 -19.27 -16.85 14.57
N ASP A 54 -20.02 -16.79 13.48
CA ASP A 54 -21.28 -17.54 13.32
C ASP A 54 -21.08 -19.06 13.29
N TYR A 55 -20.13 -19.51 12.47
CA TYR A 55 -19.96 -20.94 12.19
C TYR A 55 -19.33 -21.70 13.38
N VAL A 56 -18.40 -21.04 14.09
CA VAL A 56 -17.55 -21.66 15.11
C VAL A 56 -18.05 -21.41 16.52
N LEU A 57 -18.45 -20.18 16.87
CA LEU A 57 -18.94 -19.86 18.22
C LEU A 57 -20.45 -20.12 18.38
N LYS A 58 -21.23 -20.05 17.30
CA LYS A 58 -22.69 -20.31 17.32
C LYS A 58 -23.38 -19.51 18.43
N GLU A 59 -24.09 -20.17 19.34
CA GLU A 59 -24.79 -19.54 20.48
C GLU A 59 -23.86 -18.78 21.42
N ASP A 60 -22.60 -19.23 21.58
CA ASP A 60 -21.63 -18.58 22.46
C ASP A 60 -21.07 -17.25 21.90
N VAL A 61 -21.39 -16.90 20.64
CA VAL A 61 -20.87 -15.69 19.98
C VAL A 61 -21.08 -14.43 20.84
N HIS A 62 -22.24 -14.31 21.48
CA HIS A 62 -22.60 -13.17 22.33
C HIS A 62 -21.70 -12.98 23.55
N ARG A 63 -21.01 -14.03 24.00
CA ARG A 63 -20.05 -13.97 25.13
C ARG A 63 -18.68 -13.43 24.69
N VAL A 64 -18.37 -13.53 23.40
CA VAL A 64 -17.09 -13.13 22.81
C VAL A 64 -17.17 -11.72 22.22
N LEU A 65 -18.29 -11.35 21.59
CA LEU A 65 -18.44 -10.04 20.92
C LEU A 65 -18.00 -8.83 21.76
N PRO A 66 -18.39 -8.67 23.06
CA PRO A 66 -17.96 -7.54 23.88
C PRO A 66 -16.45 -7.48 24.16
N LYS A 67 -15.70 -8.53 23.81
CA LYS A 67 -14.24 -8.63 23.93
C LYS A 67 -13.52 -8.53 22.58
N VAL A 68 -14.24 -8.30 21.47
CA VAL A 68 -13.66 -8.27 20.13
C VAL A 68 -13.15 -6.88 19.77
N LEU A 69 -11.87 -6.82 19.36
CA LEU A 69 -11.35 -5.75 18.50
C LEU A 69 -11.23 -6.28 17.07
N TRP A 70 -11.94 -5.67 16.13
CA TRP A 70 -11.96 -6.12 14.74
C TRP A 70 -11.00 -5.29 13.89
N TRP A 71 -9.84 -5.85 13.55
CA TRP A 71 -8.88 -5.22 12.64
C TRP A 71 -9.23 -5.54 11.19
N ILE A 72 -9.61 -4.53 10.42
CA ILE A 72 -10.12 -4.66 9.06
C ILE A 72 -9.12 -4.06 8.07
N HIS A 73 -8.54 -4.93 7.25
CA HIS A 73 -7.54 -4.59 6.23
C HIS A 73 -8.10 -4.57 4.81
N GLU A 74 -9.43 -4.72 4.64
CA GLU A 74 -10.07 -4.87 3.34
C GLU A 74 -11.01 -3.72 3.00
N MET A 75 -11.08 -3.34 1.71
CA MET A 75 -12.01 -2.29 1.22
C MET A 75 -12.87 -2.75 0.02
N ARG A 76 -12.90 -4.06 -0.28
CA ARG A 76 -13.60 -4.57 -1.47
C ARG A 76 -15.11 -4.64 -1.23
N GLY A 77 -15.88 -4.26 -2.24
CA GLY A 77 -17.35 -4.13 -2.15
C GLY A 77 -18.15 -5.38 -1.79
N HIS A 78 -17.54 -6.58 -1.79
CA HIS A 78 -18.20 -7.85 -1.47
C HIS A 78 -18.19 -8.19 0.03
N TYR A 79 -17.32 -7.56 0.83
CA TYR A 79 -17.33 -7.70 2.29
C TYR A 79 -18.53 -6.99 2.94
N PHE A 80 -19.15 -6.04 2.24
CA PHE A 80 -20.37 -5.35 2.68
C PHE A 80 -21.62 -6.20 2.45
N LYS A 81 -21.69 -7.34 3.14
CA LYS A 81 -22.85 -8.23 3.24
C LYS A 81 -23.00 -8.69 4.69
N LEU A 82 -24.24 -8.90 5.14
CA LEU A 82 -24.53 -9.31 6.53
C LEU A 82 -23.70 -10.50 7.02
N GLU A 83 -23.46 -11.52 6.16
CA GLU A 83 -22.63 -12.69 6.44
C GLU A 83 -21.19 -12.38 6.93
N TYR A 84 -20.65 -11.19 6.63
CA TYR A 84 -19.32 -10.77 7.05
C TYR A 84 -19.33 -9.73 8.18
N VAL A 85 -20.42 -8.98 8.36
CA VAL A 85 -20.38 -7.72 9.14
C VAL A 85 -21.57 -7.50 10.09
N LYS A 86 -22.55 -8.42 10.16
CA LYS A 86 -23.74 -8.26 11.02
C LYS A 86 -23.41 -8.02 12.50
N HIS A 87 -22.27 -8.53 12.95
CA HIS A 87 -21.77 -8.45 14.33
C HIS A 87 -21.02 -7.15 14.65
N LEU A 88 -20.68 -6.31 13.65
CA LEU A 88 -19.93 -5.05 13.88
C LEU A 88 -20.55 -4.13 14.94
N PRO A 89 -21.88 -3.95 15.05
CA PRO A 89 -22.47 -3.09 16.09
C PRO A 89 -22.27 -3.59 17.52
N SER A 90 -21.84 -4.84 17.71
CA SER A 90 -21.77 -5.53 19.00
C SER A 90 -20.34 -5.83 19.47
N VAL A 91 -19.33 -5.50 18.66
CA VAL A 91 -17.91 -5.62 19.07
C VAL A 91 -17.45 -4.40 19.88
N ALA A 92 -16.43 -4.56 20.72
CA ALA A 92 -15.88 -3.47 21.53
C ALA A 92 -15.33 -2.32 20.67
N GLY A 93 -14.70 -2.64 19.53
CA GLY A 93 -14.20 -1.65 18.60
C GLY A 93 -13.73 -2.24 17.27
N ALA A 94 -13.53 -1.36 16.29
CA ALA A 94 -12.90 -1.68 15.01
C ALA A 94 -11.58 -0.91 14.86
N MET A 95 -10.54 -1.57 14.35
CA MET A 95 -9.27 -0.96 13.97
C MET A 95 -9.16 -0.97 12.44
N ILE A 96 -8.81 0.15 11.83
CA ILE A 96 -8.77 0.31 10.37
C ILE A 96 -7.49 1.05 9.95
N ASP A 97 -6.87 0.62 8.87
CA ASP A 97 -5.48 1.01 8.53
C ASP A 97 -5.27 2.48 8.13
N SER A 98 -6.33 3.23 7.77
CA SER A 98 -6.25 4.65 7.37
C SER A 98 -7.56 5.39 7.60
N HIS A 99 -7.51 6.73 7.69
CA HIS A 99 -8.73 7.54 7.87
C HIS A 99 -9.66 7.43 6.65
N VAL A 100 -9.11 7.44 5.43
CA VAL A 100 -9.89 7.21 4.19
C VAL A 100 -10.61 5.85 4.23
N THR A 101 -9.97 4.79 4.70
CA THR A 101 -10.60 3.47 4.77
C THR A 101 -11.64 3.39 5.88
N ALA A 102 -11.41 4.05 7.03
CA ALA A 102 -12.38 4.12 8.11
C ALA A 102 -13.65 4.88 7.71
N GLU A 103 -13.51 6.02 7.02
CA GLU A 103 -14.64 6.74 6.43
C GLU A 103 -15.38 5.89 5.39
N TYR A 104 -14.64 5.21 4.50
CA TYR A 104 -15.22 4.31 3.51
C TYR A 104 -16.07 3.20 4.16
N TRP A 105 -15.57 2.56 5.22
CA TRP A 105 -16.32 1.55 5.96
C TRP A 105 -17.58 2.12 6.60
N LYS A 106 -17.45 3.21 7.36
CA LYS A 106 -18.56 3.91 8.02
C LYS A 106 -19.68 4.26 7.04
N ASN A 107 -19.34 4.85 5.90
CA ASN A 107 -20.33 5.23 4.89
C ASN A 107 -20.96 3.99 4.24
N ARG A 108 -20.16 2.97 3.89
CA ARG A 108 -20.65 1.78 3.20
C ARG A 108 -21.53 0.86 4.06
N THR A 109 -21.22 0.67 5.35
CA THR A 109 -22.08 -0.12 6.24
C THR A 109 -23.41 0.59 6.49
N GLN A 110 -23.39 1.92 6.66
CA GLN A 110 -24.59 2.72 6.88
C GLN A 110 -25.47 2.83 5.63
N GLU A 111 -24.89 3.12 4.47
CA GLU A 111 -25.63 3.25 3.21
C GLU A 111 -26.30 1.93 2.81
N ARG A 112 -25.51 0.84 2.76
CA ARG A 112 -25.92 -0.43 2.14
C ARG A 112 -26.62 -1.40 3.08
N LEU A 113 -26.26 -1.38 4.38
CA LEU A 113 -26.70 -2.38 5.35
C LEU A 113 -27.43 -1.77 6.56
N LYS A 114 -27.46 -0.43 6.70
CA LYS A 114 -27.96 0.29 7.89
C LYS A 114 -27.24 -0.13 9.18
N ILE A 115 -26.01 -0.60 9.05
CA ILE A 115 -25.14 -1.03 10.16
C ILE A 115 -24.30 0.16 10.62
N LYS A 116 -24.52 0.55 11.88
CA LYS A 116 -23.66 1.50 12.60
C LYS A 116 -22.31 0.82 12.89
N MET A 117 -21.21 1.47 12.55
CA MET A 117 -19.88 1.03 12.99
C MET A 117 -19.76 1.14 14.53
N PRO A 118 -18.98 0.24 15.17
CA PRO A 118 -18.59 0.40 16.57
C PRO A 118 -17.63 1.60 16.72
N GLU A 119 -17.12 1.82 17.92
CA GLU A 119 -16.01 2.77 18.09
C GLU A 119 -14.85 2.37 17.16
N THR A 120 -14.41 3.33 16.33
CA THR A 120 -13.50 3.06 15.21
C THR A 120 -12.20 3.81 15.41
N TYR A 121 -11.12 3.06 15.54
CA TYR A 121 -9.77 3.55 15.71
C TYR A 121 -9.00 3.42 14.40
N VAL A 122 -8.26 4.47 14.03
CA VAL A 122 -7.35 4.42 12.88
C VAL A 122 -5.97 4.02 13.39
N VAL A 123 -5.46 2.90 12.87
CA VAL A 123 -4.18 2.31 13.29
C VAL A 123 -3.38 1.98 12.05
N HIS A 124 -2.44 2.86 11.68
CA HIS A 124 -1.57 2.64 10.54
C HIS A 124 -0.68 1.40 10.72
N LEU A 125 -0.40 0.69 9.63
CA LEU A 125 0.53 -0.44 9.65
C LEU A 125 1.95 0.05 9.87
N GLY A 126 2.74 -0.69 10.66
CA GLY A 126 4.16 -0.44 10.88
C GLY A 126 5.07 -1.26 9.97
N ASN A 127 6.32 -0.80 9.81
CA ASN A 127 7.41 -1.61 9.29
C ASN A 127 7.97 -2.53 10.39
N SER A 128 8.51 -3.69 10.02
CA SER A 128 9.16 -4.58 10.99
C SER A 128 10.59 -4.12 11.31
N ASN A 129 11.07 -4.44 12.51
CA ASN A 129 12.43 -4.05 12.94
C ASN A 129 13.52 -4.64 12.02
N GLU A 130 13.31 -5.86 11.52
CA GLU A 130 14.23 -6.54 10.61
C GLU A 130 14.31 -5.83 9.25
N LEU A 131 13.18 -5.29 8.77
CA LEU A 131 13.16 -4.46 7.56
C LEU A 131 13.85 -3.11 7.78
N MET A 132 13.63 -2.49 8.95
CA MET A 132 14.27 -1.22 9.31
C MET A 132 15.79 -1.35 9.47
N GLN A 133 16.28 -2.43 10.08
CA GLN A 133 17.72 -2.72 10.19
C GLN A 133 18.40 -2.76 8.81
N VAL A 134 17.79 -3.43 7.83
CA VAL A 134 18.30 -3.45 6.45
C VAL A 134 18.16 -2.08 5.79
N ALA A 135 17.07 -1.33 6.05
CA ALA A 135 16.87 0.00 5.48
C ALA A 135 17.87 1.04 6.01
N GLU A 136 18.35 0.90 7.24
CA GLU A 136 19.31 1.80 7.89
C GLU A 136 20.78 1.43 7.59
N ASP A 137 21.10 0.14 7.42
CA ASP A 137 22.45 -0.33 7.07
C ASP A 137 22.80 -0.06 5.59
N SER A 138 23.72 0.88 5.37
CA SER A 138 24.22 1.25 4.02
C SER A 138 25.04 0.15 3.34
N VAL A 139 25.74 -0.70 4.10
CA VAL A 139 26.53 -1.81 3.57
C VAL A 139 25.60 -2.95 3.15
N ALA A 140 24.65 -3.32 4.00
CA ALA A 140 23.62 -4.31 3.66
C ALA A 140 22.83 -3.89 2.41
N LYS A 141 22.38 -2.63 2.33
CA LYS A 141 21.72 -2.10 1.12
C LYS A 141 22.57 -2.24 -0.14
N ARG A 142 23.87 -1.89 -0.08
CA ARG A 142 24.76 -2.01 -1.25
C ARG A 142 24.92 -3.46 -1.70
N VAL A 143 25.21 -4.38 -0.78
CA VAL A 143 25.40 -5.80 -1.11
C VAL A 143 24.12 -6.42 -1.69
N LEU A 144 22.96 -6.13 -1.09
CA LEU A 144 21.67 -6.61 -1.60
C LEU A 144 21.33 -6.01 -2.96
N ARG A 145 21.63 -4.72 -3.17
CA ARG A 145 21.46 -4.04 -4.46
C ARG A 145 22.30 -4.69 -5.56
N GLU A 146 23.58 -4.91 -5.30
CA GLU A 146 24.51 -5.54 -6.25
C GLU A 146 24.02 -6.95 -6.62
N HIS A 147 23.72 -7.80 -5.63
CA HIS A 147 23.25 -9.17 -5.84
C HIS A 147 21.93 -9.24 -6.63
N VAL A 148 20.93 -8.43 -6.27
CA VAL A 148 19.64 -8.43 -6.99
C VAL A 148 19.81 -7.88 -8.41
N ARG A 149 20.57 -6.80 -8.61
CA ARG A 149 20.76 -6.23 -9.96
C ARG A 149 21.56 -7.16 -10.86
N GLU A 150 22.58 -7.84 -10.34
CA GLU A 150 23.30 -8.92 -11.04
C GLU A 150 22.36 -10.04 -11.47
N SER A 151 21.52 -10.56 -10.57
CA SER A 151 20.56 -11.64 -10.91
C SER A 151 19.48 -11.23 -11.94
N LEU A 152 19.24 -9.92 -12.09
CA LEU A 152 18.36 -9.34 -13.12
C LEU A 152 19.11 -8.91 -14.39
N GLY A 153 20.44 -9.02 -14.46
CA GLY A 153 21.24 -8.50 -15.57
C GLY A 153 21.18 -6.97 -15.72
N VAL A 154 20.86 -6.24 -14.64
CA VAL A 154 20.77 -4.78 -14.58
C VAL A 154 22.08 -4.23 -14.05
N ARG A 155 22.62 -3.19 -14.67
CA ARG A 155 23.87 -2.55 -14.24
C ARG A 155 23.62 -1.58 -13.08
N ASN A 156 24.68 -1.16 -12.38
CA ASN A 156 24.56 -0.21 -11.28
C ASN A 156 24.18 1.22 -11.74
N ASP A 157 24.50 1.58 -12.99
CA ASP A 157 24.22 2.87 -13.64
C ASP A 157 22.84 2.97 -14.30
N ASP A 158 22.13 1.85 -14.49
CA ASP A 158 20.77 1.81 -15.04
C ASP A 158 19.72 2.37 -14.04
N LEU A 159 18.51 2.69 -14.52
CA LEU A 159 17.37 3.08 -13.68
C LEU A 159 16.34 1.94 -13.58
N LEU A 160 16.18 1.37 -12.40
CA LEU A 160 15.26 0.28 -12.11
C LEU A 160 13.97 0.78 -11.43
N PHE A 161 12.86 0.70 -12.15
CA PHE A 161 11.51 0.94 -11.63
C PHE A 161 10.90 -0.38 -11.15
N ALA A 162 10.26 -0.41 -9.98
CA ALA A 162 9.62 -1.63 -9.48
C ALA A 162 8.15 -1.47 -9.13
N LEU A 163 7.38 -2.51 -9.42
CA LEU A 163 6.05 -2.73 -8.86
C LEU A 163 6.10 -4.02 -8.04
N ILE A 164 6.06 -3.88 -6.71
CA ILE A 164 6.20 -4.98 -5.75
C ILE A 164 4.83 -5.26 -5.12
N ASN A 165 4.04 -6.13 -5.76
CA ASN A 165 2.69 -6.53 -5.33
C ASN A 165 2.31 -7.87 -5.97
N SER A 166 1.38 -8.60 -5.34
CA SER A 166 0.73 -9.75 -6.00
C SER A 166 0.10 -9.37 -7.35
N VAL A 167 0.35 -10.17 -8.38
CA VAL A 167 -0.20 -9.94 -9.73
C VAL A 167 -1.71 -10.14 -9.75
N SER A 168 -2.45 -9.04 -9.92
CA SER A 168 -3.92 -9.06 -10.02
C SER A 168 -4.43 -7.77 -10.67
N ARG A 169 -5.59 -7.81 -11.36
CA ARG A 169 -6.08 -6.67 -12.16
C ARG A 169 -6.24 -5.36 -11.37
N GLY A 170 -6.45 -5.45 -10.06
CA GLY A 170 -6.55 -4.28 -9.17
C GLY A 170 -5.21 -3.62 -8.80
N LYS A 171 -4.07 -4.30 -9.02
CA LYS A 171 -2.73 -3.85 -8.64
C LYS A 171 -1.96 -3.13 -9.75
N GLY A 172 -2.56 -2.95 -10.92
CA GLY A 172 -2.10 -1.98 -11.94
C GLY A 172 -0.91 -2.40 -12.80
N GLN A 173 -0.45 -3.66 -12.77
CA GLN A 173 0.71 -4.13 -13.55
C GLN A 173 0.61 -3.81 -15.05
N ASP A 174 -0.56 -3.98 -15.67
CA ASP A 174 -0.81 -3.66 -17.08
C ASP A 174 -0.58 -2.17 -17.38
N LEU A 175 -1.07 -1.27 -16.53
CA LEU A 175 -0.86 0.17 -16.68
C LEU A 175 0.62 0.54 -16.49
N PHE A 176 1.31 -0.11 -15.55
CA PHE A 176 2.75 0.12 -15.33
C PHE A 176 3.56 -0.24 -16.59
N LEU A 177 3.33 -1.42 -17.17
CA LEU A 177 4.03 -1.85 -18.38
C LEU A 177 3.71 -0.97 -19.61
N ARG A 178 2.45 -0.52 -19.76
CA ARG A 178 2.07 0.41 -20.84
C ARG A 178 2.77 1.76 -20.69
N SER A 179 2.70 2.38 -19.52
CA SER A 179 3.36 3.66 -19.25
C SER A 179 4.89 3.57 -19.34
N PHE A 180 5.48 2.43 -18.94
CA PHE A 180 6.91 2.17 -19.11
C PHE A 180 7.30 2.08 -20.59
N TYR A 181 6.55 1.32 -21.40
CA TYR A 181 6.76 1.26 -22.85
C TYR A 181 6.62 2.63 -23.52
N GLU A 182 5.60 3.41 -23.16
CA GLU A 182 5.40 4.77 -23.66
C GLU A 182 6.56 5.70 -23.26
N ALA A 183 7.09 5.60 -22.04
CA ALA A 183 8.26 6.35 -21.60
C ALA A 183 9.51 6.00 -22.43
N LEU A 184 9.75 4.71 -22.73
CA LEU A 184 10.83 4.28 -23.62
C LEU A 184 10.69 4.87 -25.04
N GLN A 185 9.46 4.92 -25.59
CA GLN A 185 9.22 5.56 -26.88
C GLN A 185 9.47 7.07 -26.84
N LEU A 186 9.01 7.76 -25.79
CA LEU A 186 9.19 9.20 -25.63
C LEU A 186 10.67 9.58 -25.48
N ILE A 187 11.45 8.83 -24.72
CA ILE A 187 12.91 8.99 -24.59
C ILE A 187 13.58 8.90 -25.98
N LYS A 188 13.23 7.87 -26.76
CA LYS A 188 13.76 7.64 -28.11
C LYS A 188 13.35 8.76 -29.09
N GLN A 189 12.08 9.16 -29.10
CA GLN A 189 11.56 10.20 -29.98
C GLN A 189 12.18 11.58 -29.68
N LYS A 190 12.28 11.93 -28.40
CA LYS A 190 12.85 13.22 -27.95
C LYS A 190 14.37 13.21 -27.84
N LYS A 191 15.04 12.08 -28.16
CA LYS A 191 16.49 11.88 -28.05
C LYS A 191 17.04 12.28 -26.67
N MET A 192 16.30 11.95 -25.61
CA MET A 192 16.67 12.32 -24.25
C MET A 192 17.90 11.52 -23.79
N GLN A 193 18.91 12.22 -23.25
CA GLN A 193 20.04 11.58 -22.58
C GLN A 193 19.61 11.20 -21.16
N VAL A 194 19.27 9.94 -20.97
CA VAL A 194 18.96 9.31 -19.68
C VAL A 194 19.66 7.96 -19.59
N PRO A 195 19.98 7.45 -18.39
CA PRO A 195 20.50 6.10 -18.26
C PRO A 195 19.50 5.05 -18.79
N PRO A 196 19.94 3.82 -19.09
CA PRO A 196 19.04 2.76 -19.54
C PRO A 196 17.96 2.48 -18.49
N LEU A 197 16.69 2.48 -18.92
CA LEU A 197 15.56 2.16 -18.04
C LEU A 197 15.27 0.65 -18.04
N HIS A 198 15.00 0.11 -16.86
CA HIS A 198 14.49 -1.24 -16.61
C HIS A 198 13.27 -1.18 -15.69
N ALA A 199 12.40 -2.19 -15.80
CA ALA A 199 11.23 -2.40 -14.97
C ALA A 199 11.29 -3.79 -14.34
N VAL A 200 10.87 -3.93 -13.08
CA VAL A 200 10.71 -5.23 -12.41
C VAL A 200 9.32 -5.35 -11.78
N ILE A 201 8.68 -6.49 -11.99
CA ILE A 201 7.43 -6.87 -11.32
C ILE A 201 7.77 -7.99 -10.32
N VAL A 202 7.70 -7.67 -9.03
CA VAL A 202 7.95 -8.61 -7.93
C VAL A 202 6.62 -9.00 -7.31
N GLY A 203 6.38 -10.30 -7.11
CA GLY A 203 5.05 -10.82 -6.76
C GLY A 203 4.31 -11.49 -7.93
N SER A 204 5.04 -11.77 -9.01
CA SER A 204 4.59 -12.62 -10.10
C SER A 204 4.48 -14.08 -9.65
N ASP A 205 3.73 -14.89 -10.38
CA ASP A 205 3.72 -16.33 -10.20
C ASP A 205 4.04 -17.01 -11.54
N MET A 206 5.32 -17.37 -11.71
CA MET A 206 5.83 -18.00 -12.92
C MET A 206 5.24 -19.41 -13.16
N SER A 207 4.69 -20.04 -12.12
CA SER A 207 4.04 -21.36 -12.20
C SER A 207 2.55 -21.25 -12.54
N ALA A 208 1.90 -20.20 -12.05
CA ALA A 208 0.48 -19.98 -12.29
C ALA A 208 0.27 -19.36 -13.67
N HIS A 209 -0.20 -20.20 -14.62
CA HIS A 209 -0.71 -19.79 -15.94
C HIS A 209 -2.02 -19.00 -15.85
N THR A 210 -2.08 -17.97 -14.98
CA THR A 210 -3.22 -17.08 -14.88
C THR A 210 -3.34 -16.25 -16.16
N LYS A 211 -4.56 -15.94 -16.57
CA LYS A 211 -4.81 -15.13 -17.76
C LYS A 211 -4.09 -13.78 -17.72
N LEU A 212 -3.95 -13.17 -16.54
CA LEU A 212 -3.27 -11.89 -16.39
C LEU A 212 -1.75 -12.01 -16.53
N GLU A 213 -1.12 -13.03 -15.96
CA GLU A 213 0.31 -13.30 -16.13
C GLU A 213 0.68 -13.46 -17.62
N MET A 214 -0.13 -14.23 -18.36
CA MET A 214 0.03 -14.39 -19.80
C MET A 214 -0.18 -13.06 -20.55
N GLU A 215 -1.26 -12.32 -20.28
CA GLU A 215 -1.52 -10.99 -20.88
C GLU A 215 -0.34 -10.01 -20.70
N LEU A 216 0.31 -10.00 -19.53
CA LEU A 216 1.47 -9.13 -19.25
C LEU A 216 2.72 -9.57 -20.02
N ARG A 217 2.99 -10.88 -20.10
CA ARG A 217 4.16 -11.45 -20.80
C ARG A 217 4.03 -11.36 -22.31
N ASP A 218 2.83 -11.59 -22.83
CA ASP A 218 2.48 -11.42 -24.24
C ASP A 218 2.66 -9.95 -24.64
N TYR A 219 2.25 -9.00 -23.78
CA TYR A 219 2.48 -7.58 -24.02
C TYR A 219 3.97 -7.24 -24.12
N VAL A 220 4.79 -7.66 -23.14
CA VAL A 220 6.26 -7.46 -23.13
C VAL A 220 6.91 -8.05 -24.39
N THR A 221 6.46 -9.24 -24.79
CA THR A 221 6.95 -9.95 -25.98
C THR A 221 6.54 -9.25 -27.28
N GLN A 222 5.27 -8.87 -27.42
CA GLN A 222 4.74 -8.13 -28.57
C GLN A 222 5.43 -6.77 -28.74
N LYS A 223 5.78 -6.10 -27.62
CA LYS A 223 6.48 -4.81 -27.63
C LYS A 223 7.99 -4.90 -27.78
N LYS A 224 8.56 -6.12 -27.75
CA LYS A 224 10.01 -6.37 -27.87
C LYS A 224 10.83 -5.63 -26.81
N ILE A 225 10.42 -5.74 -25.54
CA ILE A 225 11.07 -5.12 -24.37
C ILE A 225 11.46 -6.14 -23.29
N GLN A 226 11.66 -7.41 -23.67
CA GLN A 226 12.07 -8.49 -22.75
C GLN A 226 13.43 -8.21 -22.08
N ASP A 227 14.33 -7.47 -22.75
CA ASP A 227 15.61 -7.02 -22.19
C ASP A 227 15.45 -5.98 -21.07
N ARG A 228 14.29 -5.32 -21.01
CA ARG A 228 14.00 -4.23 -20.06
C ARG A 228 13.01 -4.58 -18.96
N VAL A 229 12.23 -5.65 -19.12
CA VAL A 229 11.14 -5.98 -18.19
C VAL A 229 11.37 -7.34 -17.55
N HIS A 230 11.56 -7.31 -16.24
CA HIS A 230 11.89 -8.46 -15.40
C HIS A 230 10.68 -8.92 -14.61
N PHE A 231 10.41 -10.22 -14.59
CA PHE A 231 9.36 -10.84 -13.77
C PHE A 231 10.00 -11.66 -12.67
N VAL A 232 9.66 -11.36 -11.41
CA VAL A 232 10.20 -12.00 -10.22
C VAL A 232 9.07 -12.65 -9.44
N ASN A 233 9.27 -13.92 -9.07
CA ASN A 233 8.32 -14.70 -8.29
C ASN A 233 7.92 -14.02 -6.97
N LYS A 234 6.76 -14.40 -6.44
CA LYS A 234 6.31 -14.06 -5.09
C LYS A 234 7.38 -14.42 -4.06
N THR A 235 7.63 -13.50 -3.16
CA THR A 235 8.66 -13.63 -2.11
C THR A 235 8.13 -13.09 -0.80
N LEU A 236 8.57 -13.68 0.31
CA LEU A 236 8.36 -13.17 1.66
C LEU A 236 9.45 -12.17 2.08
N THR A 237 10.53 -12.01 1.29
CA THR A 237 11.67 -11.14 1.56
C THR A 237 11.74 -10.03 0.52
N VAL A 238 11.05 -8.91 0.79
CA VAL A 238 11.01 -7.75 -0.12
C VAL A 238 12.19 -6.79 0.03
N ALA A 239 12.87 -6.78 1.18
CA ALA A 239 13.97 -5.87 1.50
C ALA A 239 15.13 -5.87 0.45
N PRO A 240 15.58 -7.02 -0.11
CA PRO A 240 16.59 -7.02 -1.16
C PRO A 240 16.13 -6.26 -2.42
N TYR A 241 14.87 -6.42 -2.82
CA TYR A 241 14.31 -5.71 -3.98
C TYR A 241 14.14 -4.22 -3.71
N LEU A 242 13.77 -3.83 -2.49
CA LEU A 242 13.72 -2.42 -2.09
C LEU A 242 15.13 -1.78 -2.12
N ALA A 243 16.17 -2.47 -1.67
CA ALA A 243 17.55 -1.98 -1.79
C ALA A 243 18.02 -1.83 -3.26
N ALA A 244 17.55 -2.71 -4.14
CA ALA A 244 17.99 -2.78 -5.53
C ALA A 244 17.38 -1.73 -6.47
N VAL A 245 16.24 -1.17 -6.09
CA VAL A 245 15.36 -0.35 -6.91
C VAL A 245 15.69 1.14 -6.79
N ASP A 246 15.40 1.90 -7.84
CA ASP A 246 15.61 3.36 -7.88
C ASP A 246 14.30 4.13 -7.75
N VAL A 247 13.17 3.55 -8.20
CA VAL A 247 11.83 4.13 -8.07
C VAL A 247 10.79 3.05 -7.82
N LEU A 248 10.02 3.13 -6.72
CA LEU A 248 8.84 2.28 -6.53
C LEU A 248 7.63 2.88 -7.26
N VAL A 249 6.83 2.04 -7.91
CA VAL A 249 5.54 2.39 -8.52
C VAL A 249 4.41 1.66 -7.80
N GLN A 250 3.53 2.43 -7.15
CA GLN A 250 2.34 1.95 -6.47
C GLN A 250 1.07 2.44 -7.18
N ASN A 251 0.68 1.73 -8.24
CA ASN A 251 -0.38 2.17 -9.16
C ASN A 251 -1.69 1.36 -9.03
N SER A 252 -2.05 0.92 -7.83
CA SER A 252 -3.31 0.20 -7.60
C SER A 252 -4.54 0.98 -8.09
N GLN A 253 -5.42 0.27 -8.79
CA GLN A 253 -6.49 0.82 -9.62
C GLN A 253 -7.88 0.64 -8.99
N GLY A 254 -8.88 1.34 -9.55
CA GLY A 254 -10.28 1.18 -9.19
C GLY A 254 -10.62 1.78 -7.83
N ARG A 255 -10.67 0.95 -6.77
CA ARG A 255 -10.94 1.42 -5.40
C ARG A 255 -9.68 1.88 -4.66
N GLY A 256 -8.49 1.66 -5.23
CA GLY A 256 -7.22 1.95 -4.55
C GLY A 256 -6.84 0.87 -3.54
N GLU A 257 -6.20 1.29 -2.46
CA GLU A 257 -5.71 0.43 -1.38
C GLU A 257 -6.08 0.97 -0.01
N CYS A 258 -6.19 0.07 0.96
CA CYS A 258 -6.53 0.41 2.34
C CYS A 258 -5.44 1.23 3.03
N PHE A 259 -4.17 0.96 2.68
CA PHE A 259 -3.00 1.62 3.26
C PHE A 259 -1.78 1.57 2.30
N GLY A 260 -1.47 0.37 1.81
CA GLY A 260 -0.36 0.16 0.86
C GLY A 260 0.99 0.03 1.55
N ARG A 261 1.17 -1.05 2.34
CA ARG A 261 2.36 -1.32 3.16
C ARG A 261 3.69 -1.13 2.43
N ILE A 262 3.79 -1.59 1.18
CA ILE A 262 5.00 -1.44 0.35
C ILE A 262 5.42 0.02 0.14
N THR A 263 4.50 0.99 0.22
CA THR A 263 4.79 2.43 0.19
C THR A 263 5.64 2.84 1.38
N ILE A 264 5.24 2.45 2.61
CA ILE A 264 6.00 2.80 3.82
C ILE A 264 7.29 1.99 3.96
N GLU A 265 7.32 0.77 3.42
CA GLU A 265 8.55 -0.03 3.30
C GLU A 265 9.54 0.70 2.38
N ALA A 266 9.13 1.12 1.18
CA ALA A 266 9.98 1.89 0.26
C ALA A 266 10.41 3.26 0.80
N MET A 267 9.54 3.96 1.54
CA MET A 267 9.91 5.22 2.20
C MET A 267 10.98 5.02 3.27
N ALA A 268 11.01 3.87 3.98
CA ALA A 268 12.10 3.55 4.90
C ALA A 268 13.44 3.31 4.17
N PHE A 269 13.41 2.69 2.99
CA PHE A 269 14.57 2.60 2.09
C PHE A 269 14.93 3.92 1.40
N GLN A 270 14.23 5.03 1.72
CA GLN A 270 14.39 6.36 1.14
C GLN A 270 14.15 6.41 -0.38
N LEU A 271 13.37 5.45 -0.91
CA LEU A 271 13.01 5.41 -2.33
C LEU A 271 11.96 6.47 -2.66
N PRO A 272 12.05 7.13 -3.83
CA PRO A 272 10.92 7.86 -4.38
C PRO A 272 9.79 6.90 -4.77
N VAL A 273 8.55 7.26 -4.44
CA VAL A 273 7.37 6.45 -4.74
C VAL A 273 6.43 7.19 -5.70
N LEU A 274 6.17 6.59 -6.86
CA LEU A 274 5.16 7.03 -7.82
C LEU A 274 3.83 6.38 -7.49
N THR A 275 2.86 7.15 -6.99
CA THR A 275 1.51 6.65 -6.67
C THR A 275 0.45 7.20 -7.61
N GLY A 276 -0.59 6.41 -7.88
CA GLY A 276 -1.78 6.89 -8.61
C GLY A 276 -2.70 7.73 -7.71
N ASN A 277 -3.47 8.64 -8.31
CA ASN A 277 -4.59 9.32 -7.62
C ASN A 277 -5.78 8.36 -7.35
N GLY A 278 -5.56 7.25 -6.64
CA GLY A 278 -6.53 6.18 -6.43
C GLY A 278 -7.60 6.47 -5.36
N CYS A 279 -7.28 7.32 -4.38
CA CYS A 279 -8.15 7.59 -3.23
C CYS A 279 -8.83 8.97 -3.33
N ARG A 280 -9.81 9.10 -4.23
CA ARG A 280 -10.86 10.12 -4.08
C ARG A 280 -12.11 9.45 -3.51
N GLY A 281 -12.53 9.89 -2.32
CA GLY A 281 -13.91 9.68 -1.86
C GLY A 281 -14.90 10.21 -2.91
N HIS A 282 -16.13 9.69 -2.91
CA HIS A 282 -17.16 10.09 -3.89
C HIS A 282 -17.46 11.59 -3.80
N ASN A 283 -16.82 12.39 -4.67
CA ASN A 283 -17.31 13.64 -5.27
C ASN A 283 -16.21 14.27 -6.16
N GLY A 284 -16.30 14.08 -7.47
CA GLY A 284 -15.40 14.72 -8.44
C GLY A 284 -15.39 13.99 -9.79
N ASN A 285 -15.56 14.75 -10.88
CA ASN A 285 -15.62 14.21 -12.25
C ASN A 285 -14.38 13.38 -12.64
N SER A 286 -14.62 12.33 -13.41
CA SER A 286 -13.74 11.16 -13.58
C SER A 286 -12.77 11.23 -14.77
N SER A 287 -12.45 12.42 -15.28
CA SER A 287 -11.70 12.60 -16.53
C SER A 287 -10.17 12.66 -16.41
N GLU A 288 -9.60 12.94 -15.23
CA GLU A 288 -8.15 13.22 -15.10
C GLU A 288 -7.42 12.34 -14.07
N ARG A 289 -6.79 11.26 -14.58
CA ARG A 289 -5.90 10.40 -13.80
C ARG A 289 -4.47 10.93 -13.86
N HIS A 290 -4.06 11.70 -12.86
CA HIS A 290 -2.67 12.08 -12.66
C HIS A 290 -1.95 11.10 -11.71
N ASN A 291 -0.68 10.81 -11.97
CA ASN A 291 0.22 10.16 -11.02
C ASN A 291 0.91 11.24 -10.17
N ARG A 292 1.24 10.94 -8.91
CA ARG A 292 1.98 11.82 -8.00
C ARG A 292 3.32 11.21 -7.63
N PHE A 293 4.33 12.06 -7.53
CA PHE A 293 5.60 11.75 -6.91
C PHE A 293 5.47 11.98 -5.40
N ILE A 294 5.74 10.95 -4.59
CA ILE A 294 5.97 11.09 -3.15
C ILE A 294 7.47 10.94 -2.93
N ALA A 295 8.11 12.06 -2.56
CA ALA A 295 9.48 12.04 -2.05
C ALA A 295 9.42 11.74 -0.54
N PRO A 296 10.27 10.85 0.00
CA PRO A 296 10.33 10.61 1.44
C PRO A 296 10.92 11.84 2.18
N CYS A 297 10.05 12.63 2.79
CA CYS A 297 10.42 13.70 3.71
C CYS A 297 10.16 13.26 5.16
N TRP A 298 11.22 12.85 5.87
CA TRP A 298 11.20 12.61 7.31
C TRP A 298 12.18 13.55 8.02
N GLU A 299 11.70 14.71 8.48
CA GLU A 299 12.36 15.45 9.56
C GLU A 299 11.79 14.94 10.90
N ARG A 300 12.64 14.34 11.74
CA ARG A 300 12.25 13.94 13.10
C ARG A 300 12.20 15.20 13.99
N ARG A 301 11.02 15.79 14.17
CA ARG A 301 10.80 16.90 15.12
C ARG A 301 10.14 16.38 16.39
N GLY A 302 10.64 16.87 17.54
CA GLY A 302 10.00 16.66 18.84
C GLY A 302 8.86 17.65 19.09
N ASP A 303 8.17 17.39 20.21
CA ASP A 303 7.13 18.19 20.88
C ASP A 303 5.73 18.33 20.25
N ASN A 304 4.79 17.61 20.88
CA ASN A 304 3.66 18.20 21.60
C ASN A 304 2.93 19.41 20.98
N SER A 305 2.11 19.16 19.97
CA SER A 305 0.81 19.83 19.84
C SER A 305 -0.20 18.95 19.09
N GLY A 306 -1.41 18.82 19.63
CA GLY A 306 -2.48 18.10 18.96
C GLY A 306 -3.08 18.95 17.83
N GLU A 307 -2.76 18.62 16.58
CA GLU A 307 -3.44 19.15 15.40
C GLU A 307 -4.01 18.02 14.55
N THR A 308 -5.24 18.20 14.04
CA THR A 308 -5.89 17.25 13.13
C THR A 308 -5.29 17.32 11.72
N TYR A 309 -4.54 16.30 11.32
CA TYR A 309 -3.93 16.21 9.98
C TYR A 309 -4.91 15.66 8.94
N SER A 310 -4.95 16.29 7.75
CA SER A 310 -5.70 15.78 6.60
C SER A 310 -4.80 14.95 5.68
N GLU A 311 -5.14 13.67 5.48
CA GLU A 311 -4.34 12.71 4.68
C GLU A 311 -4.18 13.11 3.19
N THR A 312 -4.91 14.09 2.68
CA THR A 312 -4.71 14.66 1.34
C THR A 312 -3.42 15.50 1.20
N SER A 313 -2.69 15.76 2.29
CA SER A 313 -1.65 16.79 2.37
C SER A 313 -0.18 16.33 2.52
N TYR A 314 0.10 15.03 2.64
CA TYR A 314 1.48 14.49 2.74
C TYR A 314 2.42 14.80 1.55
N ALA A 315 1.94 15.49 0.51
CA ALA A 315 2.70 15.86 -0.68
C ALA A 315 3.12 17.35 -0.78
N CYS A 316 2.60 18.28 0.04
CA CYS A 316 2.74 19.73 -0.25
C CYS A 316 2.96 20.65 0.97
N ARG A 317 4.17 20.65 1.58
CA ARG A 317 4.63 21.80 2.40
C ARG A 317 6.02 22.37 2.05
N ALA A 318 6.85 21.69 1.25
CA ALA A 318 8.17 22.22 0.86
C ALA A 318 8.12 23.26 -0.28
N GLU A 319 7.37 23.02 -1.36
CA GLU A 319 7.38 23.90 -2.55
C GLU A 319 6.77 25.29 -2.31
N ALA A 320 5.87 25.43 -1.34
CA ALA A 320 5.29 26.72 -0.96
C ALA A 320 6.32 27.66 -0.29
N TYR A 321 7.39 27.12 0.30
CA TYR A 321 8.40 27.92 1.01
C TYR A 321 9.40 28.57 0.04
N ASN A 322 9.90 27.81 -0.95
CA ASN A 322 10.85 28.30 -1.95
C ASN A 322 10.27 29.37 -2.89
N ARG A 323 8.94 29.47 -3.02
CA ARG A 323 8.29 30.59 -3.72
C ARG A 323 8.36 31.92 -2.95
N LYS A 324 8.49 31.90 -1.63
CA LYS A 324 8.62 33.12 -0.80
C LYS A 324 10.04 33.70 -0.78
N GLU A 325 11.06 32.86 -0.85
CA GLU A 325 12.47 33.30 -0.91
C GLU A 325 12.79 34.07 -2.22
N ARG A 326 12.28 33.61 -3.38
CA ARG A 326 12.50 34.31 -4.67
C ARG A 326 11.80 35.66 -4.81
N VAL A 327 10.85 36.00 -3.93
CA VAL A 327 10.20 37.32 -3.89
C VAL A 327 10.93 38.28 -2.92
N ARG A 328 11.93 37.79 -2.16
CA ARG A 328 12.62 38.54 -1.11
C ARG A 328 13.85 39.32 -1.56
N LYS A 329 14.25 39.22 -2.83
CA LYS A 329 15.31 40.01 -3.51
C LYS A 329 14.96 40.12 -5.01
N GLY A 330 14.72 41.28 -5.63
CA GLY A 330 14.52 42.64 -5.11
C GLY A 330 14.25 43.64 -6.25
N GLU A 331 13.46 44.68 -5.95
CA GLU A 331 13.36 45.98 -6.67
C GLU A 331 12.70 45.99 -8.09
N ARG A 332 11.92 47.02 -8.49
CA ARG A 332 11.79 48.41 -7.97
C ARG A 332 10.34 48.82 -7.64
N LYS A 333 10.21 49.82 -6.75
CA LYS A 333 8.97 50.52 -6.37
C LYS A 333 8.53 51.56 -7.41
N ILE A 334 7.27 52.03 -7.24
CA ILE A 334 6.60 53.32 -7.60
C ILE A 334 5.29 53.03 -8.37
N SER A 335 4.09 53.45 -7.92
CA SER A 335 3.68 54.03 -6.62
C SER A 335 2.17 53.83 -6.30
N ARG A 336 1.77 54.33 -5.12
CA ARG A 336 0.43 54.76 -4.67
C ARG A 336 -0.27 55.71 -5.69
N THR A 337 -1.60 55.87 -5.72
CA THR A 337 -2.65 55.72 -4.67
C THR A 337 -4.04 55.42 -5.27
N SER A 338 -4.95 54.86 -4.47
CA SER A 338 -6.40 54.89 -4.70
C SER A 338 -6.99 56.30 -4.52
N HIS A 339 -8.14 56.59 -5.17
CA HIS A 339 -9.36 57.23 -4.60
C HIS A 339 -10.49 57.17 -5.64
N GLY A 340 -11.75 57.17 -5.20
CA GLY A 340 -12.91 57.26 -6.09
C GLY A 340 -13.46 58.69 -6.19
N ARG A 341 -14.31 58.90 -7.21
CA ARG A 341 -15.47 59.84 -7.36
C ARG A 341 -15.67 60.92 -6.28
N GLU A 342 -16.09 62.14 -6.59
CA GLU A 342 -16.59 62.76 -7.84
C GLU A 342 -16.39 64.30 -7.72
N ASN A 343 -17.13 65.14 -8.46
CA ASN A 343 -17.01 66.60 -8.34
C ASN A 343 -17.41 67.15 -6.95
N TRP A 344 -16.66 68.16 -6.49
CA TRP A 344 -16.86 69.04 -5.32
C TRP A 344 -16.54 68.46 -3.93
#